data_AF-A0A3B8RRF5-F1
#
_entry.id   AF-A0A3B8RRF5-F1
#
_cell.length_a   1.000
_cell.length_b   1.000
_cell.length_c   1.000
_cell.angle_alpha   90.00
_cell.angle_beta   90.00
_cell.angle_gamma   90.00
#
_symmetry.space_group_name_H-M   'P 1'
#
loop_
_entity.id
_entity.type
_entity.pdbx_description
1 polymer ?
#
loop_
_entity_poly.entity_id
_entity_poly.type
_entity_poly.pdbx_seq_one_letter_code
_entity_poly.pdbx_strand_id
1 'polypeptide(L)'
;MLFIFFLTGIGNASTFRQFPIIFSHSPRQAAGVLGWTAAVAAYGPFIFSILIGWLISSTGSANYFFIGSAFFYLIATFINWKYYTRKGAEKPS
;
A
#
# COMPACT_ATOMS: atom_id res chain seq x y z
N MET A 1 13.94 -12.12 -8.91
CA MET A 1 12.50 -12.42 -8.69
C MET A 1 12.19 -12.60 -7.20
N LEU A 2 12.74 -13.60 -6.51
CA LEU A 2 12.41 -13.89 -5.09
C LEU A 2 12.59 -12.72 -4.12
N PHE A 3 13.64 -11.90 -4.30
CA PHE A 3 13.90 -10.76 -3.42
C PHE A 3 12.78 -9.70 -3.43
N ILE A 4 12.25 -9.38 -4.62
CA ILE A 4 11.16 -8.39 -4.76
C ILE A 4 9.87 -8.92 -4.15
N PHE A 5 9.55 -10.21 -4.38
CA PHE A 5 8.39 -10.87 -3.76
C PHE A 5 8.50 -10.88 -2.23
N PHE A 6 9.68 -11.19 -1.70
CA PHE A 6 9.94 -11.17 -0.26
C PHE A 6 9.73 -9.78 0.35
N LEU A 7 10.33 -8.74 -0.25
CA LEU A 7 10.17 -7.36 0.21
C LEU A 7 8.72 -6.88 0.14
N THR A 8 7.99 -7.27 -0.92
CA THR A 8 6.56 -6.97 -1.06
C THR A 8 5.75 -7.65 0.05
N GLY A 9 6.09 -8.89 0.40
CA GLY A 9 5.48 -9.63 1.50
C GLY A 9 5.66 -8.95 2.85
N ILE A 10 6.87 -8.47 3.15
CA ILE A 10 7.15 -7.68 4.37
C ILE A 10 6.27 -6.43 4.42
N GLY A 11 6.17 -5.69 3.30
CA GLY A 11 5.35 -4.48 3.21
C GLY A 11 3.88 -4.75 3.52
N ASN A 12 3.30 -5.79 2.94
CA ASN A 12 1.91 -6.20 3.18
C ASN A 12 1.68 -6.58 4.65
N ALA A 13 2.56 -7.44 5.20
CA ALA A 13 2.45 -7.87 6.60
C ALA A 13 2.58 -6.69 7.57
N SER A 14 3.49 -5.76 7.31
CA SER A 14 3.69 -4.57 8.14
C SER A 14 2.44 -3.68 8.16
N THR A 15 1.82 -3.44 7.00
CA THR A 15 0.60 -2.64 6.86
C THR A 15 -0.58 -3.31 7.57
N PHE A 16 -0.81 -4.61 7.33
CA PHE A 16 -1.93 -5.30 7.95
C PHE A 16 -1.79 -5.44 9.46
N ARG A 17 -0.56 -5.50 9.98
CA ARG A 17 -0.29 -5.48 11.42
C ARG A 17 -0.59 -4.13 12.07
N GLN A 18 -0.60 -3.02 11.33
CA GLN A 18 -0.89 -1.70 11.89
C GLN A 18 -2.33 -1.55 12.36
N PHE A 19 -3.32 -2.10 11.64
CA PHE A 19 -4.74 -1.96 12.00
C PHE A 19 -5.08 -2.39 13.43
N PRO A 20 -4.77 -3.63 13.89
CA PRO A 20 -5.07 -4.03 15.26
C PRO A 20 -4.26 -3.26 16.31
N ILE A 21 -3.11 -2.68 15.93
CA ILE A 21 -2.28 -1.88 16.83
C ILE A 21 -2.90 -0.48 17.04
N ILE A 22 -3.37 0.15 15.96
CA ILE A 22 -4.00 1.48 15.96
C ILE A 22 -5.39 1.42 16.61
N PHE A 23 -6.18 0.40 16.29
CA PHE A 23 -7.54 0.22 16.80
C PHE A 23 -7.60 -0.71 18.03
N SER A 24 -6.55 -0.71 18.86
CA SER A 24 -6.43 -1.59 20.03
C SER A 24 -7.57 -1.44 21.06
N HIS A 25 -8.20 -0.26 21.10
CA HIS A 25 -9.35 0.04 21.95
C HIS A 25 -10.65 -0.69 21.55
N SER A 26 -10.75 -1.18 20.31
CA SER A 26 -11.93 -1.88 19.81
C SER A 26 -11.58 -2.95 18.77
N PRO A 27 -11.48 -4.23 19.19
CA PRO A 27 -11.18 -5.34 18.27
C PRO A 27 -12.18 -5.46 17.12
N ARG A 28 -13.47 -5.17 17.36
CA ARG A 28 -14.52 -5.20 16.33
C ARG A 28 -14.28 -4.13 15.26
N GLN A 29 -13.89 -2.93 15.67
CA GLN A 29 -13.56 -1.85 14.73
C GLN A 29 -12.28 -2.18 13.95
N ALA A 30 -11.24 -2.69 14.63
CA ALA A 30 -10.01 -3.13 13.99
C ALA A 30 -10.28 -4.15 12.87
N ALA A 31 -11.10 -5.17 13.15
CA ALA A 31 -11.49 -6.18 12.17
C ALA A 31 -12.28 -5.58 10.99
N GLY A 32 -13.19 -4.64 11.25
CA GLY A 32 -13.96 -3.96 10.21
C GLY A 32 -13.08 -3.13 9.27
N VAL A 33 -12.16 -2.32 9.82
CA VAL A 33 -11.23 -1.51 9.02
C VAL A 33 -10.27 -2.41 8.22
N LEU A 34 -9.77 -3.48 8.85
CA LEU A 34 -8.90 -4.46 8.21
C LEU A 34 -9.60 -5.10 6.99
N GLY A 35 -10.83 -5.59 7.18
CA GLY A 35 -11.60 -6.26 6.12
C GLY A 35 -11.92 -5.32 4.96
N TRP A 36 -12.41 -4.10 5.25
CA TRP A 36 -12.70 -3.11 4.22
C TRP A 36 -11.46 -2.73 3.42
N THR A 37 -10.35 -2.45 4.11
CA THR A 37 -9.10 -2.06 3.45
C THR A 37 -8.51 -3.20 2.63
N ALA A 38 -8.59 -4.45 3.12
CA ALA A 38 -8.17 -5.63 2.37
C ALA A 38 -8.99 -5.84 1.09
N ALA A 39 -10.31 -5.60 1.13
CA ALA A 39 -11.18 -5.67 -0.03
C ALA A 39 -10.77 -4.67 -1.12
N VAL A 40 -10.45 -3.42 -0.73
CA VAL A 40 -9.93 -2.41 -1.67
C VAL A 40 -8.55 -2.81 -2.20
N ALA A 41 -7.65 -3.27 -1.33
CA ALA A 41 -6.29 -3.67 -1.71
C ALA A 41 -6.26 -4.85 -2.70
N ALA A 42 -7.25 -5.73 -2.66
CA ALA A 42 -7.37 -6.89 -3.56
C ALA A 42 -7.51 -6.49 -5.04
N TYR A 43 -7.97 -5.27 -5.36
CA TYR A 43 -8.03 -4.77 -6.73
C TYR A 43 -6.67 -4.31 -7.28
N GLY A 44 -5.65 -4.16 -6.43
CA GLY A 44 -4.32 -3.69 -6.81
C GLY A 44 -3.68 -4.46 -7.98
N PRO A 45 -3.57 -5.81 -7.91
CA PRO A 45 -3.00 -6.60 -9.00
C PRO A 45 -3.74 -6.44 -10.33
N PHE A 46 -5.07 -6.33 -10.30
CA PHE A 46 -5.89 -6.11 -11.49
C PHE A 46 -5.58 -4.76 -12.15
N ILE A 47 -5.58 -3.69 -11.36
CA ILE A 47 -5.26 -2.34 -11.83
C ILE A 47 -3.84 -2.27 -12.39
N PHE A 48 -2.86 -2.84 -11.68
CA PHE A 48 -1.46 -2.86 -12.13
C PHE A 48 -1.30 -3.62 -13.45
N SER A 49 -1.98 -4.76 -13.61
CA SER A 49 -1.91 -5.59 -14.81
C SER A 49 -2.52 -4.88 -16.04
N ILE A 50 -3.62 -4.16 -15.87
CA ILE A 50 -4.22 -3.36 -16.95
C ILE A 50 -3.34 -2.16 -17.31
N LEU A 51 -2.83 -1.43 -16.30
CA LEU A 51 -2.03 -0.23 -16.53
C LEU A 51 -0.73 -0.52 -17.28
N ILE A 52 -0.01 -1.58 -16.90
CA ILE A 52 1.24 -1.93 -17.59
C ILE A 52 0.97 -2.34 -19.04
N GLY A 53 -0.09 -3.12 -19.30
CA GLY A 53 -0.48 -3.51 -20.66
C GLY A 53 -0.86 -2.30 -21.51
N TRP A 54 -1.71 -1.42 -20.98
CA TRP A 54 -2.15 -0.21 -21.67
C TRP A 54 -0.99 0.75 -22.00
N LEU A 55 -0.06 0.95 -21.05
CA LEU A 55 1.11 1.82 -21.27
C LEU A 55 2.08 1.25 -22.30
N ILE A 56 2.32 -0.07 -22.29
CA ILE A 56 3.14 -0.72 -23.31
C ILE A 56 2.48 -0.59 -24.68
N SER A 57 1.17 -0.83 -24.80
CA SER A 57 0.46 -0.74 -26.07
C SER A 57 0.39 0.68 -26.63
N SER A 58 0.29 1.70 -25.77
CA SER A 58 0.14 3.10 -26.20
C SER A 58 1.47 3.82 -26.45
N THR A 59 2.51 3.52 -25.66
CA THR A 59 3.81 4.22 -25.73
C THR A 59 4.94 3.38 -26.30
N GLY A 60 4.72 2.09 -26.51
CA GLY A 60 5.74 1.13 -26.97
C GLY A 60 6.77 0.75 -25.89
N SER A 61 6.63 1.25 -24.66
CA SER A 61 7.59 1.01 -23.57
C SER A 61 6.91 0.92 -22.20
N ALA A 62 7.51 0.17 -21.28
CA ALA A 62 7.08 0.08 -19.88
C ALA A 62 7.61 1.26 -19.01
N ASN A 63 8.44 2.15 -19.54
CA ASN A 63 9.10 3.20 -18.75
C ASN A 63 8.11 4.10 -18.01
N TYR A 64 7.02 4.50 -18.67
CA TYR A 64 5.98 5.34 -18.05
C TYR A 64 5.27 4.63 -16.88
N PHE A 65 5.14 3.31 -16.94
CA PHE A 65 4.57 2.53 -15.84
C PHE A 65 5.48 2.57 -14.60
N PHE A 66 6.79 2.39 -14.79
CA PHE A 66 7.75 2.43 -13.69
C PHE A 66 7.92 3.84 -13.10
N ILE A 67 7.90 4.88 -13.93
CA ILE A 67 7.92 6.28 -13.46
C ILE A 67 6.66 6.58 -12.63
N GLY A 68 5.47 6.19 -13.13
CA GLY A 68 4.21 6.35 -12.39
C GLY A 68 4.19 5.58 -11.07
N SER A 69 4.70 4.35 -11.08
CA SER A 69 4.82 3.51 -9.88
C SER A 69 5.77 4.13 -8.84
N ALA A 70 6.90 4.68 -9.27
CA ALA A 70 7.84 5.37 -8.40
C ALA A 70 7.18 6.59 -7.71
N PHE A 71 6.43 7.38 -8.47
CA PHE A 71 5.70 8.52 -7.92
C PHE A 71 4.60 8.09 -6.93
N PHE A 72 3.86 7.02 -7.24
CA PHE A 72 2.89 6.43 -6.33
C PHE A 72 3.52 5.99 -4.99
N TYR A 73 4.68 5.31 -5.03
CA TYR A 73 5.38 4.90 -3.82
C TYR A 73 5.92 6.09 -3.03
N LEU A 74 6.42 7.14 -3.69
CA LEU A 74 6.85 8.36 -3.01
C LEU A 74 5.70 9.02 -2.24
N ILE A 75 4.52 9.12 -2.86
CA ILE A 75 3.31 9.65 -2.20
C ILE A 75 2.91 8.75 -1.02
N ALA A 76 2.87 7.44 -1.22
CA ALA A 76 2.50 6.49 -0.17
C ALA A 76 3.46 6.57 1.03
N THR A 77 4.77 6.66 0.78
CA THR A 77 5.78 6.85 1.82
C THR A 77 5.60 8.19 2.54
N PHE A 78 5.36 9.27 1.81
CA PHE A 78 5.12 10.58 2.42
C PHE A 78 3.88 10.60 3.31
N ILE A 79 2.78 9.98 2.87
CA ILE A 79 1.56 9.85 3.68
C ILE A 79 1.88 9.07 4.96
N ASN A 80 2.50 7.90 4.85
CA ASN A 80 2.89 7.11 6.02
C ASN A 80 3.76 7.92 6.99
N TRP A 81 4.77 8.62 6.46
CA TRP A 81 5.65 9.47 7.26
C TRP A 81 4.86 10.55 8.01
N LYS A 82 4.01 11.29 7.31
CA LYS A 82 3.21 12.37 7.90
C LYS A 82 2.32 11.86 9.05
N TYR A 83 1.66 10.72 8.88
CA TYR A 83 0.80 10.14 9.92
C TYR A 83 1.61 9.54 11.08
N TYR A 84 2.83 9.06 10.80
CA TYR A 84 3.72 8.52 11.83
C TYR A 84 4.35 9.62 12.70
N THR A 85 4.77 10.74 12.12
CA THR A 85 5.51 11.79 12.84
C THR A 85 4.64 12.94 13.36
N ARG A 86 3.33 12.94 13.11
CA ARG A 86 2.45 14.03 13.56
C ARG A 86 2.27 14.03 15.08
N LYS A 87 2.13 15.23 15.66
CA LYS A 87 1.69 15.38 17.05
C LYS A 87 0.27 14.80 17.19
N GLY A 88 0.06 13.98 18.23
CA GLY A 88 -1.21 13.27 18.42
C GLY A 88 -1.41 12.07 17.51
N ALA A 89 -0.34 11.44 17.02
CA ALA A 89 -0.42 10.15 16.33
C ALA A 89 -1.19 9.14 17.19
N GLU A 90 -1.98 8.27 16.54
CA GLU A 90 -2.85 7.29 17.20
C GLU A 90 -2.09 6.37 18.15
N LYS A 91 -0.80 6.16 17.85
CA LYS A 91 0.14 5.52 18.75
C LYS A 91 1.48 6.26 18.67
N PRO A 92 1.78 7.19 19.60
CA PRO A 92 3.08 7.82 19.64
C PRO A 92 4.16 6.77 19.92
N SER A 93 5.30 6.92 19.24
CA SER A 93 6.49 6.07 19.42
C SER A 93 7.07 6.17 20.82
#